data_AF-A0A6V7PEJ5-F1
#
_entry.id   AF-A0A6V7PEJ5-F1
#
_cell.length_a   1.000
_cell.length_b   1.000
_cell.length_c   1.000
_cell.angle_alpha   90.00
_cell.angle_beta   90.00
_cell.angle_gamma   90.00
#
_symmetry.space_group_name_H-M   'P 1'
#
loop_
_entity.id
_entity.type
_entity.pdbx_description
1 polymer ?
#
loop_
_entity_poly.entity_id
_entity_poly.type
_entity_poly.pdbx_seq_one_letter_code
_entity_poly.pdbx_strand_id
1 'polypeptide(L)'
;MLCFFLRHRFLYSPLMATAKHQRLHQIAGASLAGSAKKPKTMMDSAMKEEFAKHADYLNALNDKRERVVKASRDVTMNSKKVIFQVHRISKHNKEEVLSKAENDLASVTDRYMSRLVKELQGTDFWKLRRAYTFAVQEYVEAATFCRFCKTGTLLNLAEINASLLALSDKDVEPLQINVLDYLLGVADLTGELMRLAIGRISDGEVEYAEQICKFVRDIYRELTLLEPLMDDNIEMKKKMETMLQSVVKIENACFGVHVRGSEYIPLLGSSDPDYSFLGVPDFE
;
A
#
# COMPACT_ATOMS: atom_id res chain seq x y z
N MET A 1 -17.34 12.79 22.36
CA MET A 1 -16.12 13.61 22.44
C MET A 1 -15.02 12.89 21.67
N LEU A 2 -14.35 13.60 20.75
CA LEU A 2 -13.24 13.18 19.88
C LEU A 2 -13.54 12.25 18.68
N CYS A 3 -14.08 12.87 17.62
CA CYS A 3 -13.57 12.68 16.26
C CYS A 3 -12.14 13.20 16.19
N PHE A 4 -11.11 12.36 16.05
CA PHE A 4 -9.79 12.78 15.56
C PHE A 4 -8.98 11.54 15.13
N PHE A 5 -8.20 11.70 14.05
CA PHE A 5 -7.23 10.78 13.43
C PHE A 5 -7.74 9.75 12.41
N LEU A 6 -7.81 10.19 11.15
CA LEU A 6 -6.99 9.61 10.07
C LEU A 6 -7.07 10.51 8.84
N ARG A 7 -6.19 11.52 8.81
CA ARG A 7 -5.95 12.38 7.65
C ARG A 7 -4.45 12.30 7.31
N HIS A 8 -3.97 11.13 6.89
CA HIS A 8 -2.68 11.08 6.20
C HIS A 8 -2.89 11.44 4.72
N ARG A 9 -2.86 12.75 4.52
CA ARG A 9 -2.85 13.43 3.23
C ARG A 9 -1.44 13.26 2.65
N PHE A 10 -1.23 12.27 1.78
CA PHE A 10 -0.09 12.27 0.87
C PHE A 10 -0.32 13.38 -0.17
N LEU A 11 0.14 14.59 0.14
CA LEU A 11 0.38 15.63 -0.85
C LEU A 11 1.80 15.45 -1.39
N TYR A 12 1.92 14.77 -2.51
CA TYR A 12 3.01 15.00 -3.46
C TYR A 12 2.35 15.28 -4.81
N SER A 13 2.05 16.56 -5.03
CA SER A 13 1.71 17.09 -6.34
C SER A 13 3.02 17.27 -7.10
N PRO A 14 3.21 16.70 -8.31
CA PRO A 14 4.29 17.14 -9.17
C PRO A 14 3.92 18.55 -9.68
N LEU A 15 4.75 19.52 -9.33
CA LEU A 15 4.71 20.88 -9.82
C LEU A 15 4.72 20.82 -11.37
N MET A 16 3.58 21.09 -12.00
CA MET A 16 3.54 21.38 -13.43
C MET A 16 4.17 22.75 -13.63
N ALA A 17 5.41 22.77 -14.14
CA ALA A 17 6.04 23.99 -14.60
C ALA A 17 5.31 24.46 -15.88
N THR A 18 4.30 25.31 -15.71
CA THR A 18 3.73 26.09 -16.80
C THR A 18 4.75 27.15 -17.21
N ALA A 19 5.37 26.99 -18.38
CA ALA A 19 6.24 28.01 -18.96
C ALA A 19 5.45 29.30 -19.20
N LYS A 20 5.75 30.35 -18.43
CA LYS A 20 5.23 31.70 -18.66
C LYS A 20 5.91 32.30 -19.89
N HIS A 21 5.12 32.68 -20.88
CA HIS A 21 5.54 33.56 -21.97
C HIS A 21 6.05 34.90 -21.40
N GLN A 22 7.37 35.12 -21.44
CA GLN A 22 7.96 36.44 -21.25
C GLN A 22 7.92 37.19 -22.58
N ARG A 23 7.08 38.22 -22.65
CA ARG A 23 7.13 39.28 -23.67
C ARG A 23 8.49 39.99 -23.55
N LEU A 24 9.27 39.98 -24.63
CA LEU A 24 10.42 40.86 -24.80
C LEU A 24 10.07 41.96 -25.81
N HIS A 25 10.48 43.17 -25.46
CA HIS A 25 10.14 44.45 -26.05
C HIS A 25 10.49 44.57 -27.53
N GLN A 26 9.60 45.23 -28.29
CA GLN A 26 9.92 45.85 -29.57
C GLN A 26 10.91 46.99 -29.36
N ILE A 27 12.04 46.95 -30.07
CA ILE A 27 12.88 48.11 -30.36
C ILE A 27 13.01 48.19 -31.88
N ALA A 28 12.55 49.31 -32.44
CA ALA A 28 12.65 49.63 -33.86
C ALA A 28 13.98 50.33 -34.17
N GLY A 29 14.55 50.00 -35.33
CA GLY A 29 15.39 50.89 -36.14
C GLY A 29 16.91 50.73 -36.01
N ALA A 30 17.53 50.15 -37.03
CA ALA A 30 18.63 50.77 -37.80
C ALA A 30 19.16 49.80 -38.86
N SER A 31 19.11 50.22 -40.12
CA SER A 31 19.74 49.58 -41.27
C SER A 31 21.26 49.77 -41.20
N LEU A 32 22.01 48.68 -41.19
CA LEU A 32 23.42 48.67 -41.61
C LEU A 32 23.69 47.43 -42.46
N ALA A 33 23.92 47.66 -43.75
CA ALA A 33 24.43 46.69 -44.70
C ALA A 33 25.86 46.30 -44.31
N GLY A 34 26.04 45.04 -43.94
CA GLY A 34 27.33 44.42 -43.71
C GLY A 34 27.31 42.99 -44.25
N SER A 35 28.21 42.69 -45.17
CA SER A 35 28.39 41.36 -45.76
C SER A 35 28.83 40.35 -44.69
N ALA A 36 27.87 39.76 -43.99
CA ALA A 36 28.10 38.65 -43.07
C ALA A 36 28.04 37.35 -43.86
N LYS A 37 29.21 36.73 -44.08
CA LYS A 37 29.28 35.31 -44.47
C LYS A 37 28.42 34.52 -43.48
N LYS A 38 27.29 33.98 -43.95
CA LYS A 38 26.48 33.02 -43.17
C LYS A 38 27.44 31.95 -42.67
N PRO A 39 27.59 31.72 -41.35
CA PRO A 39 28.22 30.50 -40.91
C PRO A 39 27.34 29.37 -41.45
N LYS A 40 27.90 28.55 -42.34
CA LYS A 40 27.22 27.36 -42.86
C LYS A 40 26.79 26.55 -41.64
N THR A 41 25.51 26.65 -41.28
CA THR A 41 24.88 25.81 -40.28
C THR A 41 24.66 24.43 -40.87
N MET A 42 25.75 23.79 -41.31
CA MET A 42 25.82 22.35 -41.50
C MET A 42 25.97 21.75 -40.11
N MET A 43 24.97 21.98 -39.26
CA MET A 43 24.75 21.12 -38.11
C MET A 43 24.42 19.77 -38.72
N ASP A 44 25.43 18.90 -38.69
CA ASP A 44 25.58 17.68 -39.47
C ASP A 44 24.26 16.92 -39.55
N SER A 45 23.74 16.68 -40.76
CA SER A 45 22.41 16.07 -40.93
C SER A 45 22.35 14.70 -40.27
N ALA A 46 23.49 13.99 -40.21
CA ALA A 46 23.66 12.75 -39.48
C ALA A 46 23.42 12.92 -37.98
N MET A 47 23.96 13.98 -37.36
CA MET A 47 23.73 14.27 -35.94
C MET A 47 22.25 14.54 -35.66
N LYS A 48 21.57 15.30 -36.52
CA LYS A 48 20.12 15.57 -36.37
C LYS A 48 19.29 14.29 -36.47
N GLU A 49 19.65 13.39 -37.38
CA GLU A 49 18.97 12.10 -37.54
C GLU A 49 19.14 11.22 -36.30
N GLU A 50 20.34 11.18 -35.70
CA GLU A 50 20.59 10.45 -34.45
C GLU A 50 19.79 11.04 -33.27
N PHE A 51 19.72 12.37 -33.14
CA PHE A 51 18.88 13.00 -32.12
C PHE A 51 17.38 12.72 -32.33
N ALA A 52 16.92 12.61 -33.57
CA ALA A 52 15.53 12.23 -33.86
C ALA A 52 15.24 10.78 -33.39
N LYS A 53 16.14 9.83 -33.68
CA LYS A 53 16.03 8.45 -33.18
C LYS A 53 15.97 8.38 -31.66
N HIS A 54 16.82 9.15 -30.97
CA HIS A 54 16.80 9.23 -29.51
C HIS A 54 15.51 9.86 -28.96
N ALA A 55 15.00 10.91 -29.61
CA ALA A 55 13.74 11.53 -29.23
C ALA A 55 12.57 10.55 -29.35
N ASP A 56 12.49 9.82 -30.47
CA ASP A 56 11.44 8.82 -30.71
C ASP A 56 11.49 7.69 -29.67
N TYR A 57 12.69 7.19 -29.35
CA TYR A 57 12.88 6.20 -28.30
C TYR A 57 12.42 6.71 -26.92
N LEU A 58 12.80 7.93 -26.54
CA LEU A 58 12.40 8.53 -25.26
C LEU A 58 10.90 8.79 -25.19
N ASN A 59 10.28 9.23 -26.29
CA ASN A 59 8.84 9.41 -26.38
C ASN A 59 8.11 8.08 -26.19
N ALA A 60 8.53 7.03 -26.90
CA ALA A 60 7.94 5.69 -26.74
C ALA A 60 8.08 5.15 -25.32
N LEU A 61 9.23 5.36 -24.67
CA LEU A 61 9.45 4.98 -23.27
C LEU A 61 8.56 5.78 -22.31
N ASN A 62 8.41 7.09 -22.54
CA ASN A 62 7.51 7.94 -21.74
C ASN A 62 6.05 7.49 -21.89
N ASP A 63 5.60 7.22 -23.12
CA ASP A 63 4.24 6.75 -23.39
C ASP A 63 3.98 5.41 -22.69
N LYS A 64 4.95 4.47 -22.74
CA LYS A 64 4.87 3.21 -21.99
C LYS A 64 4.79 3.45 -20.48
N ARG A 65 5.65 4.34 -19.94
CA ARG A 65 5.62 4.71 -18.52
C ARG A 65 4.27 5.28 -18.12
N GLU A 66 3.66 6.14 -18.92
CA GLU A 66 2.34 6.72 -18.63
C GLU A 66 1.23 5.67 -18.59
N ARG A 67 1.26 4.69 -19.51
CA ARG A 67 0.31 3.56 -19.48
C ARG A 67 0.49 2.69 -18.23
N VAL A 68 1.73 2.39 -17.86
CA VAL A 68 2.05 1.67 -16.61
C VAL A 68 1.54 2.45 -15.40
N VAL A 69 1.81 3.75 -15.29
CA VAL A 69 1.30 4.57 -14.16
C VAL A 69 -0.23 4.53 -14.07
N LYS A 70 -0.93 4.56 -15.21
CA LYS A 70 -2.40 4.45 -15.23
C LYS A 70 -2.86 3.08 -14.73
N ALA A 71 -2.27 1.99 -15.24
CA ALA A 71 -2.60 0.63 -14.78
C ALA A 71 -2.29 0.43 -13.28
N SER A 72 -1.15 0.94 -12.81
CA SER A 72 -0.75 0.90 -11.40
C SER A 72 -1.77 1.58 -10.48
N ARG A 73 -2.33 2.73 -10.89
CA ARG A 73 -3.37 3.42 -10.11
C ARG A 73 -4.64 2.59 -9.96
N ASP A 74 -5.04 1.88 -11.02
CA ASP A 74 -6.19 0.99 -10.99
C ASP A 74 -5.96 -0.19 -10.03
N VAL A 75 -4.76 -0.79 -10.05
CA VAL A 75 -4.38 -1.84 -9.09
C VAL A 75 -4.45 -1.31 -7.66
N THR A 76 -3.74 -0.22 -7.35
CA THR A 76 -3.75 0.38 -5.99
C THR A 76 -5.17 0.69 -5.51
N MET A 77 -5.99 1.32 -6.35
CA MET A 77 -7.35 1.70 -5.98
C MET A 77 -8.20 0.49 -5.62
N ASN A 78 -8.10 -0.61 -6.38
CA ASN A 78 -8.94 -1.78 -6.15
C ASN A 78 -8.38 -2.70 -5.06
N SER A 79 -7.05 -2.79 -4.88
CA SER A 79 -6.45 -3.42 -3.70
C SER A 79 -6.91 -2.76 -2.39
N LYS A 80 -6.98 -1.42 -2.36
CA LYS A 80 -7.57 -0.69 -1.21
C LYS A 80 -9.01 -1.06 -0.92
N LYS A 81 -9.83 -1.24 -1.96
CA LYS A 81 -11.22 -1.66 -1.79
C LYS A 81 -11.30 -3.05 -1.16
N VAL A 82 -10.42 -3.98 -1.56
CA VAL A 82 -10.30 -5.30 -0.93
C VAL A 82 -9.93 -5.16 0.56
N ILE A 83 -8.91 -4.36 0.89
CA ILE A 83 -8.51 -4.10 2.29
C ILE A 83 -9.70 -3.55 3.10
N PHE A 84 -10.40 -2.55 2.57
CA PHE A 84 -11.60 -2.00 3.22
C PHE A 84 -12.74 -3.00 3.35
N GLN A 85 -12.89 -3.93 2.40
CA GLN A 85 -13.88 -4.99 2.48
C GLN A 85 -13.52 -5.97 3.60
N VAL A 86 -12.25 -6.38 3.73
CA VAL A 86 -11.77 -7.27 4.81
C VAL A 86 -11.97 -6.63 6.19
N HIS A 87 -11.77 -5.33 6.34
CA HIS A 87 -12.03 -4.63 7.62
C HIS A 87 -13.47 -4.65 8.10
N ARG A 88 -14.43 -5.09 7.27
CA ARG A 88 -15.85 -5.26 7.65
C ARG A 88 -16.14 -6.57 8.36
N ILE A 89 -15.12 -7.43 8.55
CA ILE A 89 -15.25 -8.68 9.29
C ILE A 89 -15.74 -8.38 10.70
N SER A 90 -16.71 -9.18 11.12
CA SER A 90 -17.22 -9.30 12.48
C SER A 90 -17.45 -10.77 12.80
N LYS A 91 -17.76 -11.05 14.07
CA LYS A 91 -18.10 -12.40 14.55
C LYS A 91 -19.19 -13.11 13.74
N HIS A 92 -20.11 -12.37 13.13
CA HIS A 92 -21.32 -12.94 12.50
C HIS A 92 -21.27 -12.99 10.97
N ASN A 93 -20.37 -12.26 10.33
CA ASN A 93 -20.34 -12.12 8.86
C ASN A 93 -18.98 -12.48 8.23
N LYS A 94 -18.07 -13.09 9.00
CA LYS A 94 -16.70 -13.37 8.58
C LYS A 94 -16.63 -14.10 7.24
N GLU A 95 -17.40 -15.18 7.07
CA GLU A 95 -17.38 -16.00 5.85
C GLU A 95 -17.89 -15.23 4.63
N GLU A 96 -19.00 -14.51 4.76
CA GLU A 96 -19.57 -13.69 3.67
C GLU A 96 -18.60 -12.58 3.24
N VAL A 97 -18.05 -11.85 4.23
CA VAL A 97 -17.12 -10.74 3.98
C VAL A 97 -15.84 -11.25 3.31
N LEU A 98 -15.30 -12.38 3.76
CA LEU A 98 -14.10 -12.97 3.19
C LEU A 98 -14.35 -13.54 1.79
N SER A 99 -15.46 -14.24 1.57
CA SER A 99 -15.85 -14.73 0.23
C SER A 99 -15.92 -13.57 -0.77
N LYS A 100 -16.53 -12.44 -0.37
CA LYS A 100 -16.57 -11.24 -1.20
C LYS A 100 -15.18 -10.63 -1.42
N ALA A 101 -14.37 -10.50 -0.38
CA ALA A 101 -13.00 -9.97 -0.50
C ALA A 101 -12.12 -10.83 -1.42
N GLU A 102 -12.27 -12.16 -1.37
CA GLU A 102 -11.56 -13.08 -2.27
C GLU A 102 -11.99 -12.93 -3.72
N ASN A 103 -13.30 -12.76 -3.98
CA ASN A 103 -13.80 -12.49 -5.32
C ASN A 103 -13.31 -11.13 -5.84
N ASP A 104 -13.32 -10.10 -4.99
CA ASP A 104 -12.79 -8.77 -5.32
C ASP A 104 -11.28 -8.85 -5.62
N LEU A 105 -10.51 -9.61 -4.83
CA LEU A 105 -9.08 -9.84 -5.03
C LEU A 105 -8.80 -10.63 -6.33
N ALA A 106 -9.61 -11.64 -6.64
CA ALA A 106 -9.52 -12.37 -7.90
C ALA A 106 -9.77 -11.40 -9.08
N SER A 107 -10.77 -10.52 -8.99
CA SER A 107 -10.98 -9.47 -9.98
C SER A 107 -9.79 -8.50 -10.08
N VAL A 108 -9.10 -8.19 -8.97
CA VAL A 108 -7.87 -7.37 -9.01
C VAL A 108 -6.78 -8.07 -9.80
N THR A 109 -6.61 -9.36 -9.55
CA THR A 109 -5.63 -10.23 -10.19
C THR A 109 -5.91 -10.35 -11.70
N ASP A 110 -7.11 -10.79 -12.06
CA ASP A 110 -7.47 -11.12 -13.44
C ASP A 110 -7.60 -9.89 -14.34
N ARG A 111 -8.02 -8.74 -13.80
CA ARG A 111 -8.29 -7.54 -14.61
C ARG A 111 -7.17 -6.52 -14.53
N TYR A 112 -6.77 -6.13 -13.32
CA TYR A 112 -5.86 -4.99 -13.12
C TYR A 112 -4.40 -5.42 -13.12
N MET A 113 -4.06 -6.50 -12.41
CA MET A 113 -2.71 -7.06 -12.45
C MET A 113 -2.40 -7.59 -13.86
N SER A 114 -3.31 -8.34 -14.49
CA SER A 114 -3.11 -8.79 -15.89
C SER A 114 -2.83 -7.62 -16.85
N ARG A 115 -3.57 -6.49 -16.74
CA ARG A 115 -3.31 -5.29 -17.54
C ARG A 115 -1.94 -4.68 -17.25
N LEU A 116 -1.54 -4.58 -15.99
CA LEU A 116 -0.23 -4.08 -15.60
C LEU A 116 0.89 -4.96 -16.19
N VAL A 117 0.74 -6.29 -16.10
CA VAL A 117 1.69 -7.26 -16.69
C VAL A 117 1.79 -7.07 -18.20
N LYS A 118 0.66 -6.86 -18.90
CA LYS A 118 0.64 -6.60 -20.35
C LYS A 118 1.35 -5.30 -20.75
N GLU A 119 1.23 -4.24 -19.96
CA GLU A 119 1.96 -2.98 -20.23
C GLU A 119 3.47 -3.09 -19.92
N LEU A 120 3.85 -4.00 -19.04
CA LEU A 120 5.24 -4.24 -18.64
C LEU A 120 6.00 -5.24 -19.52
N GLN A 121 5.36 -5.82 -20.54
CA GLN A 121 5.97 -6.83 -21.41
C GLN A 121 7.34 -6.38 -21.96
N GLY A 122 8.27 -7.34 -22.03
CA GLY A 122 9.66 -7.14 -22.48
C GLY A 122 10.65 -6.93 -21.32
N THR A 123 11.82 -6.34 -21.61
CA THR A 123 12.95 -6.25 -20.66
C THR A 123 12.97 -4.99 -19.79
N ASP A 124 11.84 -4.28 -19.68
CA ASP A 124 11.77 -2.95 -19.04
C ASP A 124 11.31 -2.96 -17.57
N PHE A 125 11.17 -4.12 -16.93
CA PHE A 125 10.68 -4.24 -15.55
C PHE A 125 11.45 -3.33 -14.58
N TRP A 126 12.78 -3.41 -14.60
CA TRP A 126 13.64 -2.61 -13.73
C TRP A 126 13.62 -1.12 -14.09
N LYS A 127 13.55 -0.76 -15.38
CA LYS A 127 13.50 0.63 -15.86
C LYS A 127 12.23 1.34 -15.41
N LEU A 128 11.11 0.62 -15.40
CA LEU A 128 9.79 1.15 -15.07
C LEU A 128 9.37 0.87 -13.62
N ARG A 129 10.23 0.26 -12.79
CA ARG A 129 9.92 -0.11 -11.38
C ARG A 129 9.25 1.01 -10.60
N ARG A 130 9.75 2.24 -10.72
CA ARG A 130 9.19 3.42 -10.02
C ARG A 130 7.74 3.74 -10.40
N ALA A 131 7.26 3.27 -11.55
CA ALA A 131 5.90 3.48 -12.03
C ALA A 131 4.88 2.48 -11.46
N TYR A 132 5.33 1.33 -10.91
CA TYR A 132 4.42 0.26 -10.47
C TYR A 132 4.71 -0.33 -9.09
N THR A 133 5.88 -0.10 -8.51
CA THR A 133 6.31 -0.63 -7.19
C THR A 133 5.24 -0.47 -6.12
N PHE A 134 4.65 0.73 -5.97
CA PHE A 134 3.59 0.98 -4.98
C PHE A 134 2.29 0.21 -5.26
N ALA A 135 1.97 -0.05 -6.52
CA ALA A 135 0.79 -0.84 -6.87
C ALA A 135 0.97 -2.31 -6.51
N VAL A 136 2.17 -2.84 -6.73
CA VAL A 136 2.53 -4.20 -6.34
C VAL A 136 2.55 -4.36 -4.82
N GLN A 137 3.12 -3.41 -4.09
CA GLN A 137 3.11 -3.42 -2.61
C GLN A 137 1.68 -3.45 -2.05
N GLU A 138 0.79 -2.60 -2.56
CA GLU A 138 -0.62 -2.56 -2.13
C GLU A 138 -1.37 -3.85 -2.49
N TYR A 139 -1.07 -4.46 -3.64
CA TYR A 139 -1.61 -5.76 -4.02
C TYR A 139 -1.14 -6.87 -3.07
N VAL A 140 0.15 -6.89 -2.71
CA VAL A 140 0.71 -7.84 -1.73
C VAL A 140 0.03 -7.67 -0.37
N GLU A 141 -0.13 -6.43 0.10
CA GLU A 141 -0.84 -6.10 1.33
C GLU A 141 -2.27 -6.65 1.33
N ALA A 142 -3.04 -6.39 0.27
CA ALA A 142 -4.41 -6.89 0.14
C ALA A 142 -4.48 -8.43 0.11
N ALA A 143 -3.60 -9.08 -0.65
CA ALA A 143 -3.58 -10.53 -0.82
C ALA A 143 -3.17 -11.25 0.47
N THR A 144 -2.13 -10.77 1.15
CA THR A 144 -1.67 -11.30 2.42
C THR A 144 -2.67 -11.04 3.54
N PHE A 145 -3.36 -9.90 3.54
CA PHE A 145 -4.39 -9.59 4.52
C PHE A 145 -5.61 -10.52 4.39
N CYS A 146 -6.07 -10.77 3.16
CA CYS A 146 -7.10 -11.77 2.89
C CYS A 146 -6.68 -13.16 3.38
N ARG A 147 -5.45 -13.58 3.04
CA ARG A 147 -4.93 -14.89 3.46
C ARG A 147 -4.92 -15.03 4.98
N PHE A 148 -4.36 -14.05 5.68
CA PHE A 148 -4.30 -14.09 7.14
C PHE A 148 -5.70 -14.19 7.75
N CYS A 149 -6.66 -13.39 7.29
CA CYS A 149 -8.01 -13.41 7.87
C CYS A 149 -8.75 -14.73 7.63
N LYS A 150 -8.42 -15.44 6.53
CA LYS A 150 -9.01 -16.74 6.19
C LYS A 150 -8.34 -17.92 6.88
N THR A 151 -7.01 -18.00 6.85
CA THR A 151 -6.25 -19.18 7.31
C THR A 151 -5.34 -18.93 8.50
N GLY A 152 -5.14 -17.67 8.92
CA GLY A 152 -4.20 -17.30 9.97
C GLY A 152 -2.73 -17.39 9.55
N THR A 153 -2.45 -17.53 8.25
CA THR A 153 -1.10 -17.71 7.71
C THR A 153 -0.69 -16.57 6.78
N LEU A 154 0.63 -16.42 6.57
CA LEU A 154 1.17 -15.48 5.58
C LEU A 154 1.18 -16.12 4.19
N LEU A 155 0.66 -15.43 3.18
CA LEU A 155 0.78 -15.83 1.78
C LEU A 155 2.21 -15.54 1.30
N ASN A 156 2.98 -16.56 0.95
CA ASN A 156 4.39 -16.38 0.63
C ASN A 156 4.62 -15.88 -0.81
N LEU A 157 5.82 -15.34 -1.08
CA LEU A 157 6.16 -14.76 -2.38
C LEU A 157 6.02 -15.75 -3.54
N ALA A 158 6.39 -17.02 -3.33
CA ALA A 158 6.28 -18.03 -4.37
C ALA A 158 4.82 -18.32 -4.73
N GLU A 159 3.93 -18.39 -3.73
CA GLU A 159 2.49 -18.55 -3.94
C GLU A 159 1.88 -17.35 -4.69
N ILE A 160 2.26 -16.12 -4.34
CA ILE A 160 1.78 -14.92 -5.05
C ILE A 160 2.28 -14.94 -6.50
N ASN A 161 3.56 -15.19 -6.72
CA ASN A 161 4.11 -15.24 -8.07
C ASN A 161 3.49 -16.37 -8.89
N ALA A 162 3.20 -17.54 -8.31
CA ALA A 162 2.50 -18.62 -8.99
C ALA A 162 1.12 -18.19 -9.51
N SER A 163 0.38 -17.38 -8.75
CA SER A 163 -0.90 -16.82 -9.21
C SER A 163 -0.74 -15.85 -10.39
N LEU A 164 0.34 -15.07 -10.43
CA LEU A 164 0.62 -14.13 -11.52
C LEU A 164 1.16 -14.85 -12.77
N LEU A 165 1.92 -15.92 -12.61
CA LEU A 165 2.41 -16.77 -13.70
C LEU A 165 1.25 -17.31 -14.54
N ALA A 166 0.12 -17.67 -13.90
CA ALA A 166 -1.08 -18.14 -14.58
C ALA A 166 -1.73 -17.09 -15.50
N LEU A 167 -1.41 -15.80 -15.30
CA LEU A 167 -1.94 -14.70 -16.12
C LEU A 167 -1.08 -14.37 -17.34
N SER A 168 0.14 -14.88 -17.40
CA SER A 168 1.09 -14.56 -18.46
C SER A 168 0.95 -15.49 -19.66
N ASP A 169 1.04 -14.92 -20.85
CA ASP A 169 1.13 -15.69 -22.10
C ASP A 169 2.44 -16.49 -22.11
N LYS A 170 2.41 -17.71 -22.66
CA LYS A 170 3.56 -18.64 -22.65
C LYS A 170 4.82 -18.09 -23.33
N ASP A 171 4.65 -17.11 -24.21
CA ASP A 171 5.72 -16.52 -25.03
C ASP A 171 6.32 -15.25 -24.41
N VAL A 172 5.87 -14.84 -23.23
CA VAL A 172 6.26 -13.57 -22.58
C VAL A 172 6.78 -13.85 -21.17
N GLU A 173 7.92 -13.24 -20.84
CA GLU A 173 8.46 -13.32 -19.49
C GLU A 173 7.47 -12.72 -18.48
N PRO A 174 6.99 -13.51 -17.51
CA PRO A 174 5.98 -13.09 -16.58
C PRO A 174 6.53 -12.07 -15.59
N LEU A 175 5.69 -11.12 -15.17
CA LEU A 175 6.05 -10.24 -14.06
C LEU A 175 6.21 -11.09 -12.79
N GLN A 176 7.42 -11.07 -12.25
CA GLN A 176 7.69 -11.60 -10.92
C GLN A 176 7.81 -10.45 -9.93
N ILE A 177 7.01 -10.51 -8.87
CA ILE A 177 7.16 -9.62 -7.73
C ILE A 177 8.55 -9.89 -7.14
N ASN A 178 9.36 -8.84 -7.02
CA ASN A 178 10.66 -8.94 -6.41
C ASN A 178 10.54 -8.98 -4.88
N VAL A 179 11.58 -9.51 -4.23
CA VAL A 179 11.64 -9.67 -2.78
C VAL A 179 11.37 -8.36 -2.04
N LEU A 180 11.97 -7.24 -2.50
CA LEU A 180 11.81 -5.95 -1.83
C LEU A 180 10.36 -5.46 -1.85
N ASP A 181 9.67 -5.51 -2.99
CA ASP A 181 8.26 -5.10 -3.09
C ASP A 181 7.34 -5.98 -2.25
N TYR A 182 7.64 -7.28 -2.16
CA TYR A 182 6.92 -8.18 -1.27
C TYR A 182 7.11 -7.81 0.20
N LEU A 183 8.36 -7.61 0.65
CA LEU A 183 8.66 -7.26 2.03
C LEU A 183 8.04 -5.92 2.43
N LEU A 184 8.07 -4.93 1.55
CA LEU A 184 7.43 -3.62 1.78
C LEU A 184 5.90 -3.75 1.92
N GLY A 185 5.25 -4.56 1.08
CA GLY A 185 3.81 -4.84 1.20
C GLY A 185 3.45 -5.63 2.48
N VAL A 186 4.27 -6.61 2.87
CA VAL A 186 4.12 -7.33 4.14
C VAL A 186 4.34 -6.40 5.34
N ALA A 187 5.21 -5.39 5.20
CA ALA A 187 5.38 -4.43 6.26
C ALA A 187 4.13 -3.55 6.43
N ASP A 188 3.46 -3.15 5.34
CA ASP A 188 2.19 -2.41 5.40
C ASP A 188 1.03 -3.25 5.97
N LEU A 189 0.98 -4.55 5.65
CA LEU A 189 0.03 -5.51 6.22
C LEU A 189 -0.01 -5.42 7.76
N THR A 190 1.13 -5.22 8.41
CA THR A 190 1.19 -5.14 9.89
C THR A 190 0.37 -3.98 10.46
N GLY A 191 0.26 -2.88 9.71
CA GLY A 191 -0.57 -1.74 10.05
C GLY A 191 -2.06 -2.04 9.92
N GLU A 192 -2.47 -2.78 8.88
CA GLU A 192 -3.86 -3.20 8.72
C GLU A 192 -4.25 -4.28 9.74
N LEU A 193 -3.35 -5.19 10.08
CA LEU A 193 -3.53 -6.15 11.17
C LEU A 193 -3.69 -5.46 12.51
N MET A 194 -2.91 -4.42 12.80
CA MET A 194 -3.09 -3.60 13.99
C MET A 194 -4.47 -2.95 14.03
N ARG A 195 -4.92 -2.34 12.93
CA ARG A 195 -6.28 -1.77 12.85
C ARG A 195 -7.35 -2.83 13.11
N LEU A 196 -7.22 -4.00 12.50
CA LEU A 196 -8.14 -5.12 12.71
C LEU A 196 -8.15 -5.52 14.18
N ALA A 197 -7.00 -5.73 14.81
CA ALA A 197 -6.88 -6.13 16.21
C ALA A 197 -7.59 -5.14 17.15
N ILE A 198 -7.38 -3.83 16.98
CA ILE A 198 -8.07 -2.81 17.79
C ILE A 198 -9.59 -2.89 17.62
N GLY A 199 -10.07 -3.10 16.41
CA GLY A 199 -11.49 -3.31 16.13
C GLY A 199 -12.04 -4.56 16.82
N ARG A 200 -11.30 -5.68 16.74
CA ARG A 200 -11.69 -6.96 17.36
C ARG A 200 -11.71 -6.89 18.89
N ILE A 201 -10.73 -6.20 19.50
CA ILE A 201 -10.73 -5.93 20.95
C ILE A 201 -11.98 -5.16 21.36
N SER A 202 -12.37 -4.15 20.57
CA SER A 202 -13.56 -3.34 20.85
C SER A 202 -14.86 -4.16 20.76
N ASP A 203 -14.88 -5.18 19.90
CA ASP A 203 -15.99 -6.13 19.76
C ASP A 203 -15.93 -7.29 20.78
N GLY A 204 -14.97 -7.28 21.70
CA GLY A 204 -14.79 -8.31 22.74
C GLY A 204 -14.10 -9.60 22.27
N GLU A 205 -13.53 -9.62 21.06
CA GLU A 205 -12.80 -10.77 20.49
C GLU A 205 -11.30 -10.69 20.84
N VAL A 206 -10.99 -10.77 22.13
CA VAL A 206 -9.63 -10.58 22.67
C VAL A 206 -8.67 -11.67 22.20
N GLU A 207 -9.11 -12.92 22.18
CA GLU A 207 -8.28 -14.06 21.78
C GLU A 207 -7.84 -13.94 20.32
N TYR A 208 -8.71 -13.42 19.45
CA TYR A 208 -8.36 -13.19 18.05
C TYR A 208 -7.35 -12.03 17.92
N ALA A 209 -7.49 -10.98 18.73
CA ALA A 209 -6.51 -9.90 18.77
C ALA A 209 -5.14 -10.35 19.27
N GLU A 210 -5.08 -11.29 20.23
CA GLU A 210 -3.83 -11.91 20.68
C GLU A 210 -3.17 -12.74 19.58
N GLN A 211 -3.95 -13.48 18.78
CA GLN A 211 -3.45 -14.20 17.60
C GLN A 211 -2.84 -13.23 16.59
N ILE A 212 -3.52 -12.12 16.30
CA ILE A 212 -2.99 -11.06 15.44
C ILE A 212 -1.69 -10.50 16.03
N CYS A 213 -1.66 -10.21 17.33
CA CYS A 213 -0.48 -9.70 18.01
C CYS A 213 0.72 -10.65 17.88
N LYS A 214 0.50 -11.97 18.06
CA LYS A 214 1.55 -12.98 17.87
C LYS A 214 2.09 -12.95 16.44
N PHE A 215 1.20 -12.95 15.45
CA PHE A 215 1.59 -12.95 14.05
C PHE A 215 2.38 -11.70 13.66
N VAL A 216 1.95 -10.51 14.07
CA VAL A 216 2.66 -9.25 13.78
C VAL A 216 4.02 -9.21 14.47
N ARG A 217 4.14 -9.76 15.70
CA ARG A 217 5.44 -9.89 16.39
C ARG A 217 6.39 -10.82 15.67
N ASP A 218 5.90 -11.95 15.17
CA ASP A 218 6.73 -12.90 14.43
C ASP A 218 7.26 -12.25 13.14
N ILE A 219 6.42 -11.52 12.38
CA ILE A 219 6.87 -10.74 11.22
C ILE A 219 7.94 -9.71 11.61
N TYR A 220 7.70 -8.91 12.66
CA TYR A 220 8.64 -7.89 13.09
C TYR A 220 9.99 -8.47 13.50
N ARG A 221 10.00 -9.61 14.19
CA ARG A 221 11.23 -10.31 14.60
C ARG A 221 12.04 -10.75 13.40
N GLU A 222 11.41 -11.44 12.45
CA GLU A 222 12.10 -11.91 11.24
C GLU A 222 12.66 -10.75 10.41
N LEU A 223 11.88 -9.68 10.23
CA LEU A 223 12.33 -8.51 9.48
C LEU A 223 13.42 -7.71 10.21
N THR A 224 13.48 -7.74 11.54
CA THR A 224 14.56 -7.12 12.31
C THR A 224 15.91 -7.81 12.04
N LEU A 225 15.90 -9.11 11.78
CA LEU A 225 17.11 -9.86 11.40
C LEU A 225 17.52 -9.56 9.95
N LEU A 226 16.54 -9.31 9.08
CA LEU A 226 16.76 -9.11 7.66
C LEU A 226 17.15 -7.66 7.29
N GLU A 227 16.54 -6.66 7.92
CA GLU A 227 16.70 -5.25 7.55
C GLU A 227 18.16 -4.77 7.48
N PRO A 228 19.07 -5.14 8.40
CA PRO A 228 20.47 -4.75 8.33
C PRO A 228 21.21 -5.29 7.09
N LEU A 229 20.67 -6.32 6.43
CA LEU A 229 21.21 -6.93 5.22
C LEU A 229 20.69 -6.25 3.94
N MET A 230 19.76 -5.30 4.04
CA MET A 230 19.01 -4.72 2.90
C MET A 230 19.58 -3.39 2.38
N ASP A 231 20.88 -3.34 2.05
CA ASP A 231 21.56 -2.21 1.36
C ASP A 231 21.10 -0.80 1.81
N ASP A 232 20.94 -0.58 3.12
CA ASP A 232 20.47 0.67 3.72
C ASP A 232 19.16 1.24 3.12
N ASN A 233 18.18 0.37 2.88
CA ASN A 233 16.89 0.79 2.33
C ASN A 233 16.11 1.70 3.30
N ILE A 234 16.11 3.01 3.01
CA ILE A 234 15.43 4.05 3.81
C ILE A 234 13.92 3.80 3.97
N GLU A 235 13.28 3.23 2.94
CA GLU A 235 11.86 2.93 2.98
C GLU A 235 11.58 1.81 3.99
N MET A 236 12.38 0.75 3.94
CA MET A 236 12.27 -0.37 4.88
C MET A 236 12.49 0.09 6.32
N LYS A 237 13.49 0.94 6.58
CA LYS A 237 13.74 1.52 7.93
C LYS A 237 12.50 2.20 8.49
N LYS A 238 11.84 3.04 7.69
CA LYS A 238 10.59 3.72 8.08
C LYS A 238 9.43 2.75 8.32
N LYS A 239 9.34 1.70 7.51
CA LYS A 239 8.33 0.65 7.68
C LYS A 239 8.58 -0.13 8.98
N MET A 240 9.82 -0.44 9.32
CA MET A 240 10.20 -1.09 10.58
C MET A 240 9.82 -0.24 11.80
N GLU A 241 10.08 1.07 11.77
CA GLU A 241 9.62 1.99 12.83
C GLU A 241 8.09 1.97 13.00
N THR A 242 7.36 2.02 11.89
CA THR A 242 5.89 1.98 11.89
C THR A 242 5.35 0.63 12.36
N MET A 243 6.02 -0.46 12.01
CA MET A 243 5.67 -1.82 12.42
C MET A 243 5.87 -2.01 13.92
N LEU A 244 6.97 -1.51 14.49
CA LEU A 244 7.20 -1.52 15.94
C LEU A 244 6.07 -0.77 16.67
N GLN A 245 5.68 0.40 16.17
CA GLN A 245 4.54 1.14 16.73
C GLN A 245 3.23 0.33 16.65
N SER A 246 3.05 -0.43 15.57
CA SER A 246 1.88 -1.29 15.39
C SER A 246 1.87 -2.44 16.40
N VAL A 247 3.00 -3.11 16.62
CA VAL A 247 3.17 -4.13 17.67
C VAL A 247 2.81 -3.56 19.04
N VAL A 248 3.44 -2.45 19.44
CA VAL A 248 3.25 -1.83 20.76
C VAL A 248 1.79 -1.42 20.99
N LYS A 249 1.09 -0.94 19.95
CA LYS A 249 -0.33 -0.58 20.05
C LYS A 249 -1.21 -1.80 20.33
N ILE A 250 -0.98 -2.91 19.63
CA ILE A 250 -1.77 -4.13 19.85
C ILE A 250 -1.47 -4.69 21.24
N GLU A 251 -0.20 -4.78 21.64
CA GLU A 251 0.20 -5.30 22.96
C GLU A 251 -0.40 -4.48 24.10
N ASN A 252 -0.32 -3.15 24.04
CA ASN A 252 -0.90 -2.28 25.05
C ASN A 252 -2.43 -2.42 25.13
N ALA A 253 -3.10 -2.60 23.99
CA ALA A 253 -4.55 -2.79 23.95
C ALA A 253 -4.95 -4.14 24.57
N CYS A 254 -4.24 -5.22 24.25
CA CYS A 254 -4.47 -6.55 24.83
C CYS A 254 -4.20 -6.52 26.35
N PHE A 255 -3.07 -5.95 26.77
CA PHE A 255 -2.71 -5.78 28.17
C PHE A 255 -3.78 -4.99 28.95
N GLY A 256 -4.22 -3.85 28.40
CA GLY A 256 -5.23 -3.01 29.04
C GLY A 256 -6.56 -3.73 29.25
N VAL A 257 -6.97 -4.60 28.33
CA VAL A 257 -8.18 -5.43 28.50
C VAL A 257 -7.95 -6.55 29.51
N HIS A 258 -6.79 -7.21 29.47
CA HIS A 258 -6.45 -8.27 30.43
C HIS A 258 -6.46 -7.78 31.89
N VAL A 259 -5.86 -6.61 32.16
CA VAL A 259 -5.85 -6.00 33.50
C VAL A 259 -7.27 -5.70 33.96
N ARG A 260 -8.08 -5.00 33.15
CA ARG A 260 -9.47 -4.68 33.48
C ARG A 260 -10.35 -5.91 33.69
N GLY A 261 -10.12 -6.96 32.90
CA GLY A 261 -10.82 -8.24 33.06
C GLY A 261 -10.45 -8.97 34.35
N SER A 262 -9.24 -8.74 34.86
CA SER A 262 -8.75 -9.34 36.11
C SER A 262 -9.16 -8.56 37.36
N GLU A 263 -9.51 -7.28 37.23
CA GLU A 263 -10.00 -6.44 38.34
C GLU A 263 -11.43 -6.80 38.78
N TYR A 264 -12.27 -7.31 37.87
CA TYR A 264 -13.60 -7.83 38.19
C TYR A 264 -13.54 -9.33 38.54
N ILE A 265 -13.19 -9.64 39.78
CA ILE A 265 -13.51 -10.93 40.39
C ILE A 265 -15.02 -10.91 40.68
N PRO A 266 -15.86 -11.77 40.07
CA PRO A 266 -17.23 -11.92 40.53
C PRO A 266 -17.14 -12.40 41.98
N LEU A 267 -17.63 -11.58 42.92
CA LEU A 267 -17.88 -11.99 44.30
C LEU A 267 -19.01 -13.05 44.31
N LEU A 268 -18.74 -14.23 43.78
CA LEU A 268 -19.62 -15.39 43.90
C LEU A 268 -19.30 -16.07 45.23
N GLY A 269 -19.95 -15.56 46.27
CA GLY A 269 -19.89 -16.09 47.63
C GLY A 269 -20.96 -15.57 48.58
N SER A 270 -21.86 -14.64 48.20
CA SER A 270 -23.05 -14.34 48.99
C SER A 270 -24.30 -14.79 48.25
N SER A 271 -24.71 -16.02 48.53
CA SER A 271 -26.10 -16.43 48.40
C SER A 271 -26.93 -15.65 49.42
N ASP A 272 -27.36 -14.44 49.07
CA ASP A 272 -28.45 -13.77 49.78
C ASP A 272 -29.45 -13.25 48.74
N PRO A 273 -30.70 -13.76 48.75
CA PRO A 273 -31.80 -13.10 48.08
C PRO A 273 -32.27 -11.92 48.95
N ASP A 274 -32.84 -10.91 48.31
CA ASP A 274 -33.44 -9.69 48.88
C ASP A 274 -32.49 -8.57 49.31
N TYR A 275 -32.42 -7.54 48.46
CA TYR A 275 -32.53 -6.17 48.95
C TYR A 275 -33.74 -5.49 48.33
N SER A 276 -34.80 -5.42 49.13
CA SER A 276 -35.98 -4.62 48.91
C SER A 276 -35.62 -3.14 48.81
N PHE A 277 -36.12 -2.51 47.75
CA PHE A 277 -36.19 -1.07 47.55
C PHE A 277 -37.15 -0.45 48.60
N LEU A 278 -36.60 0.07 49.69
CA LEU A 278 -37.25 0.97 50.65
C LEU A 278 -36.38 2.23 50.66
N GLY A 279 -36.80 3.41 50.21
CA GLY A 279 -38.05 4.08 50.51
C GLY A 279 -37.83 4.99 51.71
N VAL A 280 -37.54 6.28 51.48
CA VAL A 280 -37.83 7.35 52.45
C VAL A 280 -38.34 8.59 51.70
N PRO A 281 -39.53 9.11 52.05
CA PRO A 281 -40.12 10.34 51.51
C PRO A 281 -39.74 11.60 52.33
N ASP A 282 -40.02 12.77 51.73
CA ASP A 282 -39.81 14.15 52.20
C ASP A 282 -40.30 14.50 53.62
N PHE A 283 -39.57 15.41 54.30
CA PHE A 283 -39.98 16.47 55.26
C PHE A 283 -38.70 17.33 55.51
N GLU A 284 -38.63 18.67 55.53
CA GLU A 284 -39.53 19.82 55.77
C GLU A 284 -39.35 20.93 54.71
#